data_AF-A0A2D7TPK8-F1
#
_entry.id   AF-A0A2D7TPK8-F1
#
_cell.length_a   1.000
_cell.length_b   1.000
_cell.length_c   1.000
_cell.angle_alpha   90.00
_cell.angle_beta   90.00
_cell.angle_gamma   90.00
#
_symmetry.space_group_name_H-M   'P 1'
#
loop_
_entity.id
_entity.type
_entity.pdbx_description
1 polymer ?
#
loop_
_entity_poly.entity_id
_entity_poly.type
_entity_poly.pdbx_seq_one_letter_code
_entity_poly.pdbx_strand_id
1 'polypeptide(L)'
;MKFNPVPHKVEKEESYFWCSCGKSKKQPFCDGSHAGSEFTPLKYVAEKTETKYFCTCKKTKNSPFCDGSHDKLETILDDTKIVDFKPIPHDVEKDKSYFWCSCGKSKNQPFCDGSHAGSEFTPLKYVAEKTETKYFCTCKKTKNSPFCDGSHNKLDQGLNDGDLFSALVQPDTKKIEVGVNETILTASIRNNISHLSACGGTGKCSTCRVEITEGLENCSIRSDAEKKLSDKLSFPDNIRLACQTTISGPVSYRRLLLDKRDLSNSNKLSDTKLESVGTIRNLTVMFCDIKGFTPFSEALAAYDVIFILNRYISIMREIIIKNGGEINNYIGDAILAIFGLKDSRQQTLRAANTALEMLRAMDDFKDYLSQAYGRDFDIRIGVHYGEAILGSVGSGEDKKFTIIGDTVNIASRIEAINKEAGTRFLISDVAYERIKDAVDVRNFVRLKLRGSSNLITLHEVSGLNKDKLIDHSDIKVKEIDGNTWIRTLPISELDVGEKKKFEYDGKEFLLINQEGIFAIENICPHMNLPLDIGQITDEGTILCPYHNSEFCFRSGEVRKWVGLQPKEVEKECEPLTVISTQESDSYIWIQKPERQGTI
;
A
#
# COMPACT_ATOMS: atom_id res chain seq x y z
N MET A 1 33.10 -1.00 -18.73
CA MET A 1 34.49 -1.41 -19.04
C MET A 1 35.20 -1.68 -17.73
N LYS A 2 35.89 -2.82 -17.55
CA LYS A 2 36.69 -3.05 -16.32
C LYS A 2 37.85 -2.06 -16.31
N PHE A 3 37.89 -1.17 -15.32
CA PHE A 3 38.88 -0.11 -15.19
C PHE A 3 40.26 -0.59 -14.67
N ASN A 4 40.38 -1.88 -14.39
CA ASN A 4 41.61 -2.45 -13.87
C ASN A 4 42.68 -2.54 -14.98
N PRO A 5 43.92 -2.08 -14.72
CA PRO A 5 45.01 -2.26 -15.67
C PRO A 5 45.32 -3.75 -15.83
N VAL A 6 45.56 -4.18 -17.07
CA VAL A 6 45.91 -5.57 -17.35
C VAL A 6 47.43 -5.72 -17.23
N PRO A 7 47.94 -6.65 -16.39
CA PRO A 7 49.37 -6.90 -16.30
C PRO A 7 49.89 -7.53 -17.60
N HIS A 8 50.98 -6.99 -18.14
CA HIS A 8 51.67 -7.57 -19.28
C HIS A 8 53.15 -7.76 -18.97
N LYS A 9 53.62 -8.97 -19.22
CA LYS A 9 55.05 -9.28 -19.15
C LYS A 9 55.71 -8.69 -20.39
N VAL A 10 56.61 -7.74 -20.17
CA VAL A 10 57.43 -7.15 -21.23
C VAL A 10 58.80 -7.84 -21.21
N GLU A 11 59.37 -8.07 -22.39
CA GLU A 11 60.69 -8.69 -22.54
C GLU A 11 61.73 -7.60 -22.86
N LYS A 12 62.95 -7.76 -22.33
CA LYS A 12 64.02 -6.77 -22.49
C LYS A 12 64.30 -6.48 -23.98
N GLU A 13 64.50 -5.21 -24.31
CA GLU A 13 64.79 -4.66 -25.65
C GLU A 13 63.65 -4.76 -26.68
N GLU A 14 62.49 -5.33 -26.31
CA GLU A 14 61.30 -5.36 -27.15
C GLU A 14 60.52 -4.03 -27.12
N SER A 15 59.89 -3.71 -28.26
CA SER A 15 59.11 -2.48 -28.46
C SER A 15 57.61 -2.75 -28.44
N TYR A 16 56.89 -2.01 -27.60
CA TYR A 16 55.45 -2.10 -27.42
C TYR A 16 54.78 -0.78 -27.80
N PHE A 17 53.75 -0.81 -28.64
CA PHE A 17 53.04 0.39 -29.10
C PHE A 17 51.71 0.50 -28.37
N TRP A 18 51.63 1.37 -27.38
CA TRP A 18 50.42 1.59 -26.60
C TRP A 18 49.39 2.40 -27.38
N CYS A 19 48.16 1.89 -27.46
CA CYS A 19 47.07 2.54 -28.17
C CYS A 19 46.53 3.71 -27.36
N SER A 20 46.75 4.94 -27.82
CA SER A 20 46.25 6.17 -27.17
C SER A 20 44.77 6.44 -27.46
N CYS A 21 44.24 5.99 -28.61
CA CYS A 21 42.87 6.30 -29.04
C CYS A 21 41.77 5.40 -28.45
N GLY A 22 42.13 4.30 -27.79
CA GLY A 22 41.16 3.33 -27.22
C GLY A 22 40.42 2.45 -28.24
N LYS A 23 40.62 2.64 -29.55
CA LYS A 23 39.88 1.92 -30.61
C LYS A 23 40.49 0.58 -31.05
N SER A 24 41.72 0.26 -30.62
CA SER A 24 42.36 -1.04 -30.94
C SER A 24 41.57 -2.19 -30.33
N LYS A 25 41.38 -3.27 -31.08
CA LYS A 25 40.79 -4.53 -30.58
C LYS A 25 41.79 -5.33 -29.73
N LYS A 26 43.09 -4.99 -29.79
CA LYS A 26 44.18 -5.60 -29.01
C LYS A 26 44.63 -4.70 -27.85
N GLN A 27 43.70 -4.03 -27.16
CA GLN A 27 44.02 -3.22 -25.99
C GLN A 27 44.90 -4.01 -24.99
N PRO A 28 45.94 -3.39 -24.40
CA PRO A 28 46.26 -1.97 -24.41
C PRO A 28 47.11 -1.52 -25.61
N PHE A 29 47.53 -2.44 -26.49
CA PHE A 29 48.43 -2.18 -27.61
C PHE A 29 47.70 -1.83 -28.90
N CYS A 30 48.42 -1.18 -29.80
CA CYS A 30 47.89 -0.70 -31.07
C CYS A 30 47.89 -1.80 -32.13
N ASP A 31 46.78 -1.96 -32.84
CA ASP A 31 46.60 -2.88 -33.96
C ASP A 31 46.44 -2.16 -35.32
N GLY A 32 46.66 -0.84 -35.35
CA GLY A 32 46.47 -0.02 -36.55
C GLY A 32 45.07 0.53 -36.76
N SER A 33 44.09 0.22 -35.89
CA SER A 33 42.69 0.69 -36.00
C SER A 33 42.49 2.22 -35.90
N HIS A 34 43.56 3.00 -35.77
CA HIS A 34 43.58 4.45 -35.72
C HIS A 34 43.94 5.11 -37.07
N ALA A 35 44.17 4.31 -38.13
CA ALA A 35 44.50 4.82 -39.46
C ALA A 35 43.45 5.84 -39.95
N GLY A 36 43.90 7.06 -40.28
CA GLY A 36 43.03 8.18 -40.67
C GLY A 36 42.55 9.08 -39.52
N SER A 37 43.08 8.92 -38.30
CA SER A 37 42.83 9.82 -37.17
C SER A 37 44.10 10.54 -36.72
N GLU A 38 43.96 11.62 -35.94
CA GLU A 38 45.07 12.41 -35.39
C GLU A 38 45.86 11.69 -34.26
N PHE A 39 45.47 10.48 -33.88
CA PHE A 39 46.06 9.76 -32.77
C PHE A 39 47.26 8.91 -33.19
N THR A 40 48.42 9.18 -32.58
CA THR A 40 49.62 8.37 -32.74
C THR A 40 49.82 7.45 -31.53
N PRO A 41 50.07 6.14 -31.71
CA PRO A 41 50.35 5.23 -30.60
C PRO A 41 51.71 5.54 -29.97
N LEU A 42 51.79 5.40 -28.66
CA LEU A 42 53.00 5.74 -27.89
C LEU A 42 53.91 4.52 -27.80
N LYS A 43 55.14 4.63 -28.29
CA LYS A 43 56.13 3.55 -28.26
C LYS A 43 56.80 3.48 -26.89
N TYR A 44 56.81 2.30 -26.29
CA TYR A 44 57.58 1.95 -25.09
C TYR A 44 58.59 0.86 -25.43
N VAL A 45 59.84 1.00 -24.99
CA VAL A 45 60.87 -0.02 -25.13
C VAL A 45 61.22 -0.52 -23.74
N ALA A 46 61.14 -1.83 -23.52
CA ALA A 46 61.35 -2.40 -22.20
C ALA A 46 62.85 -2.53 -21.89
N GLU A 47 63.32 -1.89 -20.82
CA GLU A 47 64.75 -1.92 -20.43
C GLU A 47 65.16 -3.23 -19.74
N LYS A 48 64.18 -3.97 -19.19
CA LYS A 48 64.37 -5.26 -18.52
C LYS A 48 63.09 -6.09 -18.61
N THR A 49 63.22 -7.40 -18.52
CA THR A 49 62.06 -8.31 -18.49
C THR A 49 61.35 -8.19 -17.15
N GLU A 50 60.15 -7.61 -17.14
CA GLU A 50 59.33 -7.42 -15.93
C GLU A 50 57.84 -7.35 -16.27
N THR A 51 56.98 -7.37 -15.26
CA THR A 51 55.54 -7.15 -15.47
C THR A 51 55.24 -5.65 -15.37
N LYS A 52 54.68 -5.07 -16.44
CA LYS A 52 54.20 -3.68 -16.47
C LYS A 52 52.68 -3.64 -16.56
N TYR A 53 52.09 -2.61 -15.96
CA TYR A 53 50.66 -2.38 -15.93
C TYR A 53 50.31 -1.25 -16.89
N PHE A 54 49.92 -1.59 -18.12
CA PHE A 54 49.54 -0.60 -19.12
C PHE A 54 48.13 -0.08 -18.87
N CYS A 55 47.93 1.23 -19.06
CA CYS A 55 46.63 1.85 -18.85
C CYS A 55 45.65 1.46 -19.97
N THR A 56 44.56 0.80 -19.62
CA THR A 56 43.50 0.39 -20.57
C THR A 56 42.44 1.48 -20.75
N CYS A 57 42.18 2.30 -19.72
CA CYS A 57 41.17 3.36 -19.76
C CYS A 57 41.65 4.69 -20.37
N LYS A 58 42.95 4.80 -20.68
CA LYS A 58 43.62 6.00 -21.25
C LYS A 58 43.58 7.26 -20.37
N LYS A 59 42.98 7.17 -19.18
CA LYS A 59 42.93 8.24 -18.16
C LYS A 59 44.10 8.08 -17.18
N THR A 60 45.32 8.29 -17.67
CA THR A 60 46.53 8.29 -16.85
C THR A 60 47.37 9.53 -17.14
N LYS A 61 48.00 10.08 -16.10
CA LYS A 61 48.99 11.16 -16.25
C LYS A 61 50.39 10.61 -16.53
N ASN A 62 50.60 9.30 -16.38
CA ASN A 62 51.87 8.61 -16.59
C ASN A 62 51.80 7.65 -17.80
N SER A 63 51.34 8.17 -18.95
CA SER A 63 51.21 7.36 -20.17
C SER A 63 52.56 6.74 -20.57
N PRO A 64 52.61 5.42 -20.89
CA PRO A 64 51.49 4.52 -21.19
C PRO A 64 51.00 3.64 -20.01
N PHE A 65 51.52 3.85 -18.80
CA PHE A 65 51.26 3.01 -17.64
C PHE A 65 50.08 3.49 -16.81
N CYS A 66 49.47 2.58 -16.05
CA CYS A 66 48.42 2.95 -15.11
C CYS A 66 49.04 3.49 -13.83
N ASP A 67 48.62 4.69 -13.43
CA ASP A 67 49.06 5.40 -12.22
C ASP A 67 47.95 5.50 -11.16
N GLY A 68 46.83 4.78 -11.35
CA GLY A 68 45.68 4.87 -10.45
C GLY A 68 44.96 6.22 -10.52
N SER A 69 45.23 7.06 -11.53
CA SER A 69 44.52 8.35 -11.69
C SER A 69 43.00 8.20 -11.83
N HIS A 70 42.49 6.99 -12.09
CA HIS A 70 41.06 6.69 -12.09
C HIS A 70 40.45 6.44 -10.69
N ASP A 71 41.25 6.14 -9.65
CA ASP A 71 40.75 6.01 -8.27
C ASP A 71 40.31 7.37 -7.69
N LYS A 72 40.85 8.46 -8.22
CA LYS A 72 40.37 9.83 -7.94
C LYS A 72 39.21 10.27 -8.86
N LEU A 73 38.76 9.40 -9.77
CA LEU A 73 37.64 9.64 -10.69
C LEU A 73 36.36 8.88 -10.30
N GLU A 74 36.39 7.99 -9.28
CA GLU A 74 35.14 7.43 -8.72
C GLU A 74 34.27 8.48 -7.99
N THR A 75 34.78 9.71 -7.80
CA THR A 75 34.07 10.77 -7.08
C THR A 75 33.53 11.91 -7.93
N ILE A 76 33.63 11.88 -9.26
CA ILE A 76 32.92 12.87 -10.10
C ILE A 76 32.49 12.22 -11.42
N LEU A 77 31.21 11.84 -11.48
CA LEU A 77 30.23 12.14 -12.54
C LEU A 77 29.03 11.18 -12.36
N ASP A 78 28.30 11.32 -11.25
CA ASP A 78 26.90 10.97 -11.33
C ASP A 78 26.17 12.18 -11.93
N ASP A 79 26.22 12.27 -13.27
CA ASP A 79 25.54 13.33 -14.04
C ASP A 79 24.01 13.19 -13.99
N THR A 80 23.47 12.28 -13.17
CA THR A 80 22.03 12.21 -12.91
C THR A 80 21.63 13.39 -12.04
N LYS A 81 20.89 14.33 -12.64
CA LYS A 81 20.30 15.43 -11.89
C LYS A 81 19.23 14.86 -10.96
N ILE A 82 19.43 14.98 -9.65
CA ILE A 82 18.40 14.64 -8.66
C ILE A 82 17.28 15.67 -8.80
N VAL A 83 16.08 15.23 -9.16
CA VAL A 83 14.91 16.10 -9.33
C VAL A 83 14.17 16.29 -8.01
N ASP A 84 13.89 15.18 -7.32
CA ASP A 84 13.20 15.11 -6.03
C ASP A 84 13.51 13.73 -5.41
N PHE A 85 13.40 13.59 -4.09
CA PHE A 85 13.46 12.31 -3.38
C PHE A 85 12.09 11.62 -3.30
N LYS A 86 10.99 12.34 -3.57
CA LYS A 86 9.63 11.80 -3.62
C LYS A 86 9.33 11.14 -4.98
N PRO A 87 8.93 9.86 -5.03
CA PRO A 87 8.53 9.25 -6.28
C PRO A 87 7.29 9.91 -6.88
N ILE A 88 7.19 9.90 -8.21
CA ILE A 88 5.99 10.35 -8.91
C ILE A 88 5.09 9.13 -9.17
N PRO A 89 3.84 9.10 -8.65
CA PRO A 89 2.87 8.09 -9.02
C PRO A 89 2.42 8.32 -10.46
N HIS A 90 2.33 7.25 -11.24
CA HIS A 90 1.77 7.28 -12.58
C HIS A 90 0.94 6.02 -12.81
N ASP A 91 -0.29 6.20 -13.30
CA ASP A 91 -1.15 5.10 -13.71
C ASP A 91 -0.63 4.53 -15.03
N VAL A 92 -0.05 3.34 -14.94
CA VAL A 92 0.43 2.61 -16.12
C VAL A 92 -0.70 1.72 -16.63
N GLU A 93 -0.81 1.60 -17.96
CA GLU A 93 -1.78 0.70 -18.60
C GLU A 93 -1.07 -0.56 -19.11
N LYS A 94 -1.71 -1.72 -18.95
CA LYS A 94 -1.21 -3.01 -19.42
C LYS A 94 -0.73 -2.93 -20.89
N ASP A 95 0.43 -3.52 -21.15
CA ASP A 95 1.13 -3.60 -22.43
C ASP A 95 1.63 -2.25 -23.02
N LYS A 96 1.40 -1.11 -22.33
CA LYS A 96 1.99 0.18 -22.73
C LYS A 96 3.46 0.30 -22.29
N SER A 97 4.25 0.92 -23.16
CA SER A 97 5.67 1.23 -22.93
C SER A 97 5.84 2.65 -22.40
N TYR A 98 6.64 2.78 -21.34
CA TYR A 98 6.99 4.03 -20.69
C TYR A 98 8.51 4.18 -20.68
N PHE A 99 9.02 5.35 -21.05
CA PHE A 99 10.46 5.61 -21.13
C PHE A 99 10.89 6.48 -19.96
N TRP A 100 11.40 5.86 -18.90
CA TRP A 100 11.86 6.56 -17.71
C TRP A 100 13.12 7.37 -17.98
N CYS A 101 13.12 8.64 -17.56
CA CYS A 101 14.26 9.52 -17.69
C CYS A 101 15.35 9.11 -16.69
N SER A 102 16.45 8.54 -17.18
CA SER A 102 17.60 8.14 -16.37
C SER A 102 18.54 9.31 -16.02
N CYS A 103 18.58 10.37 -16.84
CA CYS A 103 19.48 11.51 -16.63
C CYS A 103 18.97 12.59 -15.65
N GLY A 104 17.67 12.59 -15.32
CA GLY A 104 17.06 13.62 -14.47
C GLY A 104 16.89 15.01 -15.12
N LYS A 105 17.25 15.18 -16.39
CA LYS A 105 17.18 16.47 -17.12
C LYS A 105 15.85 16.72 -17.84
N SER A 106 15.01 15.69 -18.00
CA SER A 106 13.69 15.82 -18.63
C SER A 106 12.78 16.76 -17.84
N LYS A 107 12.01 17.61 -18.54
CA LYS A 107 10.94 18.43 -17.96
C LYS A 107 9.65 17.64 -17.75
N ASN A 108 9.51 16.49 -18.43
CA ASN A 108 8.35 15.59 -18.32
C ASN A 108 8.61 14.44 -17.33
N GLN A 109 9.29 14.71 -16.21
CA GLN A 109 9.54 13.66 -15.20
C GLN A 109 8.22 12.99 -14.80
N PRO A 110 8.21 11.66 -14.60
CA PRO A 110 9.38 10.77 -14.55
C PRO A 110 9.87 10.28 -15.92
N PHE A 111 9.21 10.67 -17.02
CA PHE A 111 9.47 10.17 -18.36
C PHE A 111 10.41 11.06 -19.16
N CYS A 112 10.99 10.47 -20.20
CA CYS A 112 11.96 11.13 -21.07
C CYS A 112 11.28 12.01 -22.12
N ASP A 113 11.79 13.23 -22.29
CA ASP A 113 11.38 14.20 -23.32
C ASP A 113 12.46 14.46 -24.37
N GLY A 114 13.56 13.69 -24.35
CA GLY A 114 14.71 13.89 -25.24
C GLY A 114 15.77 14.86 -24.72
N SER A 115 15.62 15.47 -23.53
CA SER A 115 16.61 16.38 -22.93
C SER A 115 17.98 15.76 -22.59
N HIS A 116 18.17 14.47 -22.87
CA HIS A 116 19.43 13.75 -22.75
C HIS A 116 20.27 13.77 -24.05
N ALA A 117 19.76 14.37 -25.14
CA ALA A 117 20.46 14.45 -26.41
C ALA A 117 21.86 15.04 -26.24
N GLY A 118 22.90 14.29 -26.66
CA GLY A 118 24.30 14.67 -26.49
C GLY A 118 24.96 14.21 -25.19
N SER A 119 24.29 13.39 -24.37
CA SER A 119 24.86 12.76 -23.18
C SER A 119 24.89 11.22 -23.28
N GLU A 120 25.62 10.56 -22.38
CA GLU A 120 25.73 9.09 -22.30
C GLU A 120 24.44 8.40 -21.78
N PHE A 121 23.44 9.17 -21.32
CA PHE A 121 22.23 8.61 -20.71
C PHE A 121 21.22 8.14 -21.75
N THR A 122 20.76 6.90 -21.61
CA THR A 122 19.65 6.34 -22.38
C THR A 122 18.42 6.16 -21.47
N PRO A 123 17.22 6.59 -21.86
CA PRO A 123 16.02 6.37 -21.06
C PRO A 123 15.69 4.89 -20.92
N LEU A 124 15.27 4.46 -19.73
CA LEU A 124 14.96 3.07 -19.45
C LEU A 124 13.53 2.76 -19.90
N LYS A 125 13.37 1.81 -20.81
CA LYS A 125 12.04 1.34 -21.23
C LYS A 125 11.46 0.42 -20.17
N TYR A 126 10.27 0.75 -19.69
CA TYR A 126 9.41 -0.10 -18.88
C TYR A 126 8.17 -0.48 -19.69
N VAL A 127 7.76 -1.74 -19.63
CA VAL A 127 6.50 -2.22 -20.22
C VAL A 127 5.62 -2.66 -19.06
N ALA A 128 4.43 -2.09 -18.96
CA ALA A 128 3.53 -2.39 -17.86
C ALA A 128 2.83 -3.74 -18.06
N GLU A 129 2.99 -4.66 -17.11
CA GLU A 129 2.40 -6.00 -17.18
C GLU A 129 0.90 -6.02 -16.80
N LYS A 130 0.46 -5.00 -16.05
CA LYS A 130 -0.93 -4.80 -15.62
C LYS A 130 -1.23 -3.32 -15.43
N THR A 131 -2.51 -2.95 -15.47
CA THR A 131 -2.94 -1.56 -15.25
C THR A 131 -2.95 -1.27 -13.75
N GLU A 132 -2.04 -0.42 -13.28
CA GLU A 132 -1.87 -0.10 -11.86
C GLU A 132 -1.12 1.23 -11.68
N THR A 133 -1.19 1.83 -10.49
CA THR A 133 -0.35 3.00 -10.17
C THR A 133 1.07 2.53 -9.80
N LYS A 134 2.08 2.95 -10.57
CA LYS A 134 3.50 2.72 -10.27
C LYS A 134 4.17 3.99 -9.75
N TYR A 135 5.10 3.84 -8.82
CA TYR A 135 5.86 4.93 -8.22
C TYR A 135 7.25 5.02 -8.84
N PHE A 136 7.41 5.91 -9.82
CA PHE A 136 8.67 6.07 -10.53
C PHE A 136 9.68 6.88 -9.72
N CYS A 137 10.94 6.43 -9.71
CA CYS A 137 12.02 7.08 -9.01
C CYS A 137 12.42 8.40 -9.69
N THR A 138 12.43 9.48 -8.92
CA THR A 138 12.82 10.83 -9.36
C THR A 138 14.25 11.18 -8.99
N CYS A 139 14.79 10.57 -7.93
CA CYS A 139 16.16 10.82 -7.48
C CYS A 139 17.20 10.06 -8.29
N LYS A 140 16.79 9.07 -9.10
CA LYS A 140 17.65 8.15 -9.88
C LYS A 140 18.58 7.28 -9.03
N LYS A 141 18.47 7.40 -7.71
CA LYS A 141 19.16 6.60 -6.69
C LYS A 141 18.28 5.44 -6.24
N THR A 142 17.99 4.54 -7.16
CA THR A 142 17.25 3.31 -6.88
C THR A 142 17.98 2.10 -7.44
N LYS A 143 17.96 1.00 -6.68
CA LYS A 143 18.42 -0.30 -7.15
C LYS A 143 17.34 -1.04 -7.95
N ASN A 144 16.10 -0.57 -7.87
CA ASN A 144 14.93 -1.10 -8.56
C ASN A 144 14.48 -0.19 -9.73
N SER A 145 15.42 0.32 -10.52
CA SER A 145 15.10 1.23 -11.64
C SER A 145 14.08 0.58 -12.58
N PRO A 146 13.00 1.28 -12.97
CA PRO A 146 12.78 2.72 -12.82
C PRO A 146 11.96 3.15 -11.58
N PHE A 147 11.64 2.23 -10.67
CA PHE A 147 10.75 2.47 -9.53
C PHE A 147 11.50 2.91 -8.28
N CYS A 148 10.81 3.59 -7.37
CA CYS A 148 11.40 3.94 -6.08
C CYS A 148 11.35 2.75 -5.12
N ASP A 149 12.49 2.44 -4.50
CA ASP A 149 12.70 1.37 -3.52
C ASP A 149 13.12 1.92 -2.15
N GLY A 150 13.08 3.24 -1.97
CA GLY A 150 13.57 3.90 -0.75
C GLY A 150 15.08 3.78 -0.55
N SER A 151 15.87 3.38 -1.56
CA SER A 151 17.34 3.28 -1.44
C SER A 151 18.00 4.60 -1.04
N HIS A 152 17.35 5.74 -1.29
CA HIS A 152 17.78 7.05 -0.80
C HIS A 152 17.79 7.19 0.73
N ASN A 153 17.12 6.30 1.47
CA ASN A 153 17.12 6.29 2.93
C ASN A 153 18.42 5.69 3.52
N LYS A 154 19.21 4.98 2.71
CA LYS A 154 20.48 4.34 3.11
C LYS A 154 21.71 4.99 2.48
N LEU A 155 21.52 5.94 1.57
CA LEU A 155 22.61 6.80 1.17
C LEU A 155 22.89 7.68 2.39
N ASP A 156 24.04 7.43 3.01
CA ASP A 156 24.71 8.43 3.83
C ASP A 156 24.70 9.68 2.96
N GLN A 157 23.80 10.62 3.29
CA GLN A 157 23.71 11.85 2.54
C GLN A 157 25.00 12.54 2.89
N GLY A 158 26.00 12.39 2.02
CA GLY A 158 27.17 13.25 1.95
C GLY A 158 26.68 14.67 1.71
N LEU A 159 26.10 15.25 2.75
CA LEU A 159 25.88 16.66 2.93
C LEU A 159 27.29 17.16 3.13
N ASN A 160 27.83 17.81 2.09
CA ASN A 160 28.98 18.66 2.29
C ASN A 160 28.61 19.62 3.44
N ASP A 161 29.56 19.97 4.31
CA ASP A 161 29.39 20.87 5.45
C ASP A 161 28.71 22.24 5.11
N GLY A 162 28.48 22.54 3.84
CA GLY A 162 27.75 23.71 3.34
C GLY A 162 26.23 23.58 3.18
N ASP A 163 25.63 22.39 3.33
CA ASP A 163 24.21 22.11 3.00
C ASP A 163 23.35 21.73 4.24
N LEU A 164 23.81 22.06 5.45
CA LEU A 164 23.13 21.76 6.71
C LEU A 164 22.63 23.03 7.39
N PHE A 165 21.37 23.01 7.80
CA PHE A 165 20.77 24.06 8.62
C PHE A 165 20.68 23.60 10.07
N SER A 166 20.92 24.51 11.01
CA SER A 166 20.79 24.19 12.44
C SER A 166 19.38 24.46 12.92
N ALA A 167 18.81 23.52 13.68
CA ALA A 167 17.54 23.71 14.35
C ALA A 167 17.63 23.47 15.86
N LEU A 168 17.16 24.42 16.65
CA LEU A 168 17.05 24.27 18.10
C LEU A 168 15.67 23.73 18.46
N VAL A 169 15.64 22.52 19.05
CA VAL A 169 14.41 21.82 19.40
C VAL A 169 14.07 22.02 20.87
N GLN A 170 12.92 22.62 21.14
CA GLN A 170 12.34 22.76 22.48
C GLN A 170 11.22 21.72 22.72
N PRO A 171 11.02 21.26 23.97
CA PRO A 171 11.67 21.65 25.23
C PRO A 171 12.99 20.92 25.54
N ASP A 172 13.42 19.95 24.72
CA ASP A 172 14.63 19.15 24.98
C ASP A 172 15.92 19.98 24.92
N THR A 173 15.84 21.21 24.38
CA THR A 173 16.95 22.16 24.19
C THR A 173 18.11 21.54 23.40
N LYS A 174 17.79 20.64 22.47
CA LYS A 174 18.76 19.94 21.61
C LYS A 174 18.92 20.68 20.30
N LYS A 175 20.17 20.85 19.86
CA LYS A 175 20.47 21.30 18.50
C LYS A 175 20.54 20.09 17.59
N ILE A 176 19.83 20.15 16.47
CA ILE A 176 19.86 19.13 15.43
C ILE A 176 20.25 19.76 14.10
N GLU A 177 20.83 18.95 13.23
CA GLU A 177 21.13 19.33 11.85
C GLU A 177 20.00 18.88 10.94
N VAL A 178 19.59 19.74 10.01
CA VAL A 178 18.53 19.51 9.04
C VAL A 178 19.11 19.70 7.64
N GLY A 179 18.98 18.69 6.79
CA GLY A 179 19.44 18.75 5.40
C GLY A 179 18.56 19.64 4.51
N VAL A 180 19.12 20.09 3.38
CA VAL A 180 18.35 20.79 2.35
C VAL A 180 17.20 19.89 1.85
N ASN A 181 15.98 20.43 1.84
CA ASN A 181 14.73 19.71 1.52
C ASN A 181 14.31 18.62 2.52
N GLU A 182 15.01 18.47 3.65
CA GLU A 182 14.56 17.63 4.76
C GLU A 182 13.47 18.36 5.56
N THR A 183 12.44 17.62 5.97
CA THR A 183 11.38 18.18 6.82
C THR A 183 11.82 18.20 8.27
N ILE A 184 11.27 19.12 9.07
CA ILE A 184 11.53 19.17 10.51
C ILE A 184 11.21 17.83 11.19
N LEU A 185 10.17 17.13 10.77
CA LEU A 185 9.82 15.80 11.31
C LEU A 185 10.88 14.76 10.99
N THR A 186 11.33 14.69 9.74
CA THR A 186 12.37 13.73 9.32
C THR A 186 13.66 13.97 10.09
N ALA A 187 14.10 15.22 10.18
CA ALA A 187 15.30 15.58 10.94
C ALA A 187 15.15 15.27 12.44
N SER A 188 13.96 15.48 13.02
CA SER A 188 13.68 15.11 14.40
C SER A 188 13.88 13.61 14.61
N ILE A 189 13.22 12.78 13.80
CA ILE A 189 13.27 11.32 13.93
C ILE A 189 14.70 10.80 13.72
N ARG A 190 15.40 11.29 12.69
CA ARG A 190 16.80 10.93 12.40
C ARG A 190 17.75 11.24 13.55
N ASN A 191 17.51 12.34 14.27
CA ASN A 191 18.29 12.74 15.44
C ASN A 191 17.76 12.15 16.77
N ASN A 192 16.94 11.09 16.70
CA ASN A 192 16.33 10.44 17.87
C ASN A 192 15.53 11.41 18.78
N ILE A 193 14.91 12.42 18.17
CA ILE A 193 13.98 13.33 18.83
C ILE A 193 12.58 12.75 18.64
N SER A 194 11.95 12.31 19.73
CA SER A 194 10.58 11.81 19.68
C SER A 194 9.62 12.88 19.16
N HIS A 195 8.88 12.59 18.10
CA HIS A 195 8.02 13.58 17.45
C HIS A 195 6.75 12.90 16.96
N LEU A 196 5.61 13.29 17.54
CA LEU A 196 4.33 12.65 17.25
C LEU A 196 3.86 12.90 15.81
N SER A 197 3.53 11.84 15.09
CA SER A 197 2.99 11.93 13.72
C SER A 197 1.94 10.84 13.48
N ALA A 198 0.69 11.12 13.85
CA ALA A 198 -0.42 10.19 13.75
C ALA A 198 -0.87 9.90 12.30
N CYS A 199 -0.28 10.53 11.30
CA CYS A 199 -0.52 10.22 9.88
C CYS A 199 0.75 9.72 9.18
N GLY A 200 1.82 9.44 9.93
CA GLY A 200 3.12 9.05 9.38
C GLY A 200 3.82 10.15 8.58
N GLY A 201 3.39 11.40 8.68
CA GLY A 201 4.03 12.55 8.02
C GLY A 201 3.38 12.98 6.70
N THR A 202 2.21 12.44 6.36
CA THR A 202 1.49 12.76 5.11
C THR A 202 0.77 14.13 5.12
N GLY A 203 0.85 14.89 6.20
CA GLY A 203 0.16 16.19 6.31
C GLY A 203 -1.35 16.09 6.48
N LYS A 204 -1.86 14.93 6.91
CA LYS A 204 -3.30 14.68 7.14
C LYS A 204 -3.74 14.82 8.60
N CYS A 205 -2.81 15.04 9.52
CA CYS A 205 -3.09 15.29 10.93
C CYS A 205 -2.29 16.49 11.45
N SER A 206 -2.73 17.06 12.58
CA SER A 206 -2.05 18.18 13.24
C SER A 206 -1.19 17.75 14.44
N THR A 207 -0.78 16.48 14.53
CA THR A 207 -0.05 15.99 15.72
C THR A 207 1.43 16.36 15.71
N CYS A 208 2.03 16.54 14.53
CA CYS A 208 3.43 16.94 14.37
C CYS A 208 3.63 18.46 14.44
N ARG A 209 2.71 19.18 15.10
CA ARG A 209 2.74 20.63 15.14
C ARG A 209 3.94 21.13 15.93
N VAL A 210 4.57 22.14 15.35
CA VAL A 210 5.63 22.91 15.98
C VAL A 210 5.26 24.38 15.97
N GLU A 211 5.59 25.07 17.05
CA GLU A 211 5.63 26.52 17.11
C GLU A 211 7.05 26.95 16.76
N ILE A 212 7.21 27.68 15.66
CA ILE A 212 8.47 28.32 15.31
C ILE A 212 8.63 29.53 16.23
N THR A 213 9.61 29.48 17.12
CA THR A 213 9.88 30.55 18.07
C THR A 213 10.82 31.60 17.47
N GLU A 214 11.73 31.18 16.59
CA GLU A 214 12.68 32.06 15.88
C GLU A 214 12.99 31.50 14.49
N GLY A 215 13.24 32.36 13.50
CA GLY A 215 13.62 31.94 12.14
C GLY A 215 12.43 31.49 11.27
N LEU A 216 11.25 32.10 11.43
CA LEU A 216 10.07 31.77 10.63
C LEU A 216 10.27 32.08 9.14
N GLU A 217 11.01 33.14 8.84
CA GLU A 217 11.43 33.53 7.51
C GLU A 217 12.30 32.47 6.81
N ASN A 218 12.95 31.59 7.57
CA ASN A 218 13.76 30.49 7.05
C ASN A 218 12.93 29.22 6.81
N CYS A 219 11.63 29.25 7.09
CA CYS A 219 10.74 28.12 6.85
C CYS A 219 10.13 28.22 5.44
N SER A 220 9.98 27.07 4.80
CA SER A 220 9.24 26.94 3.54
C SER A 220 7.81 27.50 3.62
N ILE A 221 7.31 27.95 2.48
CA ILE A 221 5.90 28.29 2.30
C ILE A 221 5.06 27.03 2.62
N ARG A 222 3.87 27.23 3.22
CA ARG A 222 2.96 26.13 3.53
C ARG A 222 2.66 25.31 2.27
N SER A 223 2.85 24.00 2.38
CA SER A 223 2.37 23.07 1.35
C SER A 223 0.84 23.10 1.26
N ASP A 224 0.26 22.60 0.18
CA ASP A 224 -1.21 22.55 0.04
C ASP A 224 -1.87 21.76 1.17
N ALA A 225 -1.24 20.68 1.63
CA ALA A 225 -1.73 19.87 2.74
C ALA A 225 -1.69 20.65 4.06
N GLU A 226 -0.59 21.37 4.32
CA GLU A 226 -0.44 22.22 5.49
C GLU A 226 -1.40 23.40 5.47
N LYS A 227 -1.57 24.06 4.32
CA LYS A 227 -2.48 25.19 4.15
C LYS A 227 -3.92 24.80 4.43
N LYS A 228 -4.40 23.67 3.88
CA LYS A 228 -5.75 23.14 4.15
C LYS A 228 -6.00 22.93 5.65
N LEU A 229 -5.05 22.33 6.37
CA LEU A 229 -5.17 22.11 7.81
C LEU A 229 -5.06 23.42 8.60
N SER A 230 -4.16 24.30 8.20
CA SER A 230 -3.96 25.62 8.79
C SER A 230 -5.22 26.46 8.71
N ASP A 231 -5.84 26.53 7.54
CA ASP A 231 -7.07 27.30 7.33
C ASP A 231 -8.23 26.70 8.14
N LYS A 232 -8.35 25.36 8.15
CA LYS A 232 -9.40 24.65 8.89
C LYS A 232 -9.29 24.84 10.40
N LEU A 233 -8.07 24.87 10.94
CA LEU A 233 -7.82 24.97 12.39
C LEU A 233 -7.38 26.36 12.83
N SER A 234 -7.37 27.33 11.92
CA SER A 234 -6.96 28.72 12.16
C SER A 234 -5.57 28.85 12.80
N PHE A 235 -4.57 28.21 12.20
CA PHE A 235 -3.20 28.31 12.72
C PHE A 235 -2.59 29.70 12.45
N PRO A 236 -1.96 30.34 13.45
CA PRO A 236 -1.09 31.48 13.21
C PRO A 236 0.12 31.06 12.38
N ASP A 237 0.79 32.01 11.70
CA ASP A 237 1.86 31.72 10.74
C ASP A 237 3.05 30.98 11.34
N ASN A 238 3.33 31.22 12.61
CA ASN A 238 4.40 30.56 13.36
C ASN A 238 4.06 29.13 13.79
N ILE A 239 2.80 28.68 13.69
CA ILE A 239 2.44 27.27 13.90
C ILE A 239 2.50 26.55 12.56
N ARG A 240 3.38 25.55 12.51
CA ARG A 240 3.74 24.79 11.32
C ARG A 240 3.57 23.28 11.54
N LEU A 241 3.34 22.54 10.47
CA LEU A 241 3.40 21.08 10.47
C LEU A 241 4.83 20.63 10.20
N ALA A 242 5.47 20.01 11.18
CA ALA A 242 6.87 19.57 11.05
C ALA A 242 7.09 18.61 9.88
N CYS A 243 6.08 17.81 9.52
CA CYS A 243 6.16 16.88 8.39
C CYS A 243 6.05 17.54 7.01
N GLN A 244 5.63 18.80 6.93
CA GLN A 244 5.45 19.54 5.68
C GLN A 244 6.45 20.70 5.56
N THR A 245 7.02 21.15 6.67
CA THR A 245 7.92 22.30 6.71
C THR A 245 9.37 21.84 6.54
N THR A 246 9.99 22.28 5.46
CA THR A 246 11.46 22.30 5.28
C THR A 246 12.02 23.67 5.67
N ILE A 247 13.33 23.72 5.95
CA ILE A 247 14.02 24.94 6.37
C ILE A 247 15.18 25.28 5.42
N SER A 248 15.51 26.57 5.32
CA SER A 248 16.57 27.14 4.47
C SER A 248 17.57 28.01 5.26
N GLY A 249 17.55 27.92 6.58
CA GLY A 249 18.35 28.72 7.51
C GLY A 249 18.14 28.26 8.94
N PRO A 250 18.81 28.87 9.93
CA PRO A 250 18.68 28.47 11.33
C PRO A 250 17.27 28.74 11.88
N VAL A 251 16.72 27.79 12.63
CA VAL A 251 15.35 27.89 13.18
C VAL A 251 15.30 27.38 14.62
N SER A 252 14.55 28.05 15.47
CA SER A 252 14.19 27.54 16.81
C SER A 252 12.72 27.16 16.80
N TYR A 253 12.39 25.95 17.26
CA TYR A 253 11.00 25.50 17.31
C TYR A 253 10.69 24.70 18.57
N ARG A 254 9.43 24.81 19.00
CA ARG A 254 8.86 24.09 20.12
C ARG A 254 7.84 23.08 19.64
N ARG A 255 8.04 21.80 19.96
CA ARG A 255 7.00 20.77 19.72
C ARG A 255 5.84 21.03 20.66
N LEU A 256 4.64 21.16 20.10
CA LEU A 256 3.43 21.55 20.84
C LEU A 256 2.72 20.37 21.53
N LEU A 257 3.01 19.14 21.10
CA LEU A 257 2.40 17.92 21.64
C LEU A 257 3.49 17.01 22.17
N LEU A 258 3.70 17.09 23.49
CA LEU A 258 4.70 16.35 24.25
C LEU A 258 4.18 16.11 25.68
N ASP A 259 3.22 15.19 25.86
CA ASP A 259 2.93 14.65 27.19
C ASP A 259 3.74 13.37 27.44
N LYS A 260 4.12 13.11 28.69
CA LYS A 260 4.78 11.85 29.11
C LYS A 260 3.94 10.62 28.74
N ARG A 261 2.60 10.76 28.73
CA ARG A 261 1.66 9.72 28.28
C ARG A 261 1.74 9.44 26.78
N ASP A 262 1.97 10.46 25.96
CA ASP A 262 2.10 10.30 24.51
C ASP A 262 3.44 9.67 24.12
N LEU A 263 4.52 9.97 24.87
CA LEU A 263 5.84 9.36 24.70
C LEU A 263 5.84 7.84 25.02
N SER A 264 5.09 7.41 26.03
CA SER A 264 4.90 5.97 26.33
C SER A 264 4.06 5.25 25.28
N ASN A 265 3.15 5.97 24.60
CA ASN A 265 2.35 5.42 23.50
C ASN A 265 3.14 5.38 22.19
N SER A 266 3.99 6.37 21.90
CA SER A 266 4.81 6.39 20.67
C SER A 266 5.85 5.27 20.62
N ASN A 267 6.45 4.89 21.75
CA ASN A 267 7.41 3.78 21.80
C ASN A 267 6.75 2.40 21.59
N LYS A 268 5.46 2.26 21.88
CA LYS A 268 4.71 1.04 21.51
C LYS A 268 4.36 1.00 20.02
N LEU A 269 4.27 2.16 19.37
CA LEU A 269 4.00 2.27 17.93
C LEU A 269 5.22 1.95 17.04
N SER A 270 6.44 2.04 17.56
CA SER A 270 7.67 1.73 16.82
C SER A 270 8.05 0.24 16.85
N ASP A 271 7.68 -0.50 17.90
CA ASP A 271 8.06 -1.91 18.09
C ASP A 271 7.05 -2.92 17.53
N THR A 272 5.84 -2.47 17.17
CA THR A 272 4.85 -3.32 16.49
C THR A 272 4.68 -2.87 15.05
N LYS A 273 5.10 -3.76 14.14
CA LYS A 273 4.83 -3.76 12.69
C LYS A 273 3.49 -3.05 12.39
N LEU A 274 3.53 -1.80 11.90
CA LEU A 274 2.51 -1.08 11.12
C LEU A 274 0.99 -1.22 11.43
N GLU A 275 0.56 -1.72 12.59
CA GLU A 275 -0.84 -2.10 12.83
C GLU A 275 -1.69 -1.08 13.61
N SER A 276 -1.19 0.12 13.93
CA SER A 276 -1.92 1.02 14.84
C SER A 276 -1.84 2.52 14.53
N VAL A 277 -1.61 2.91 13.27
CA VAL A 277 -1.84 4.28 12.82
C VAL A 277 -2.84 4.19 11.68
N GLY A 278 -4.05 4.71 11.90
CA GLY A 278 -5.19 4.30 11.10
C GLY A 278 -5.02 4.42 9.58
N THR A 279 -5.47 3.41 8.84
CA THR A 279 -5.34 3.34 7.38
C THR A 279 -6.46 4.13 6.71
N ILE A 280 -6.09 4.91 5.70
CA ILE A 280 -7.06 5.75 5.00
C ILE A 280 -7.64 4.96 3.85
N ARG A 281 -8.97 4.92 3.75
CA ARG A 281 -9.67 4.19 2.71
C ARG A 281 -10.94 4.91 2.28
N ASN A 282 -11.26 4.83 0.99
CA ASN A 282 -12.54 5.29 0.48
C ASN A 282 -13.60 4.22 0.69
N LEU A 283 -14.60 4.51 1.51
CA LEU A 283 -15.62 3.57 1.94
C LEU A 283 -17.00 4.12 1.63
N THR A 284 -17.97 3.22 1.51
CA THR A 284 -19.38 3.60 1.50
C THR A 284 -19.95 3.31 2.89
N VAL A 285 -20.43 4.37 3.54
CA VAL A 285 -20.99 4.31 4.89
C VAL A 285 -22.50 4.44 4.79
N MET A 286 -23.20 3.56 5.49
CA MET A 286 -24.65 3.53 5.63
C MET A 286 -25.02 3.74 7.10
N PHE A 287 -25.92 4.67 7.35
CA PHE A 287 -26.67 4.77 8.60
C PHE A 287 -28.11 4.36 8.35
N CYS A 288 -28.65 3.53 9.25
CA CYS A 288 -30.06 3.16 9.28
C CYS A 288 -30.61 3.41 10.67
N ASP A 289 -31.62 4.26 10.82
CA ASP A 289 -32.24 4.61 12.11
C ASP A 289 -33.74 4.28 12.13
N ILE A 290 -34.30 4.00 13.31
CA ILE A 290 -35.72 3.69 13.44
C ILE A 290 -36.53 4.99 13.61
N LYS A 291 -37.41 5.24 12.65
CA LYS A 291 -38.41 6.29 12.74
C LYS A 291 -39.46 5.91 13.79
N GLY A 292 -39.47 6.64 14.90
CA GLY A 292 -40.51 6.54 15.92
C GLY A 292 -40.24 5.46 16.97
N PHE A 293 -38.98 5.08 17.19
CA PHE A 293 -38.62 4.09 18.20
C PHE A 293 -39.02 4.51 19.62
N THR A 294 -38.81 5.78 20.00
CA THR A 294 -39.15 6.23 21.37
C THR A 294 -40.64 6.05 21.68
N PRO A 295 -41.60 6.59 20.88
CA PRO A 295 -43.03 6.32 21.10
C PRO A 295 -43.41 4.84 21.04
N PHE A 296 -42.70 4.04 20.24
CA PHE A 296 -42.92 2.60 20.16
C PHE A 296 -42.48 1.88 21.45
N SER A 297 -41.29 2.20 21.95
CA SER A 297 -40.70 1.59 23.15
C SER A 297 -41.44 1.95 24.45
N GLU A 298 -42.00 3.16 24.53
CA GLU A 298 -42.77 3.61 25.71
C GLU A 298 -44.12 2.89 25.84
N ALA A 299 -44.64 2.35 24.74
CA ALA A 299 -45.95 1.72 24.69
C ALA A 299 -45.94 0.21 24.95
N LEU A 300 -44.76 -0.41 25.06
CA LEU A 300 -44.58 -1.86 25.18
C LEU A 300 -43.83 -2.23 26.45
N ALA A 301 -43.98 -3.48 26.88
CA ALA A 301 -43.15 -4.01 27.96
C ALA A 301 -41.68 -4.11 27.50
N ALA A 302 -40.74 -3.85 28.41
CA ALA A 302 -39.31 -3.83 28.07
C ALA A 302 -38.82 -5.14 27.41
N TYR A 303 -39.34 -6.29 27.83
CA TYR A 303 -39.00 -7.58 27.19
C TYR A 303 -39.51 -7.70 25.75
N ASP A 304 -40.69 -7.15 25.45
CA ASP A 304 -41.22 -7.11 24.09
C ASP A 304 -40.37 -6.18 23.22
N VAL A 305 -39.97 -5.02 23.75
CA VAL A 305 -39.07 -4.08 23.04
C VAL A 305 -37.75 -4.77 22.70
N ILE A 306 -37.13 -5.48 23.65
CA ILE A 306 -35.89 -6.21 23.41
C ILE A 306 -36.09 -7.32 22.36
N PHE A 307 -37.17 -8.09 22.46
CA PHE A 307 -37.48 -9.14 21.49
C PHE A 307 -37.62 -8.59 20.08
N ILE A 308 -38.40 -7.52 19.93
CA ILE A 308 -38.66 -6.86 18.64
C ILE A 308 -37.37 -6.25 18.08
N LEU A 309 -36.58 -5.57 18.92
CA LEU A 309 -35.33 -4.94 18.50
C LEU A 309 -34.31 -5.98 18.04
N ASN A 310 -34.15 -7.09 18.76
CA ASN A 310 -33.27 -8.18 18.35
C ASN A 310 -33.72 -8.82 17.03
N ARG A 311 -35.02 -8.99 16.84
CA ARG A 311 -35.58 -9.52 15.59
C ARG A 311 -35.34 -8.58 14.41
N TYR A 312 -35.59 -7.28 14.60
CA TYR A 312 -35.28 -6.24 13.63
C TYR A 312 -33.79 -6.24 13.27
N ILE A 313 -32.90 -6.20 14.27
CA ILE A 313 -31.45 -6.21 14.06
C ILE A 313 -31.01 -7.46 13.29
N SER A 314 -31.57 -8.64 13.59
CA SER A 314 -31.27 -9.88 12.87
C SER A 314 -31.59 -9.78 11.38
N ILE A 315 -32.80 -9.31 11.04
CA ILE A 315 -33.26 -9.14 9.66
C ILE A 315 -32.34 -8.17 8.91
N MET A 316 -32.08 -7.00 9.50
CA MET A 316 -31.23 -5.98 8.86
C MET A 316 -29.79 -6.47 8.69
N ARG A 317 -29.25 -7.16 9.70
CA ARG A 317 -27.90 -7.72 9.66
C ARG A 317 -27.73 -8.76 8.56
N GLU A 318 -28.69 -9.66 8.39
CA GLU A 318 -28.65 -10.68 7.34
C GLU A 318 -28.56 -10.03 5.95
N ILE A 319 -29.36 -8.99 5.69
CA ILE A 319 -29.37 -8.26 4.42
C ILE A 319 -28.03 -7.53 4.19
N ILE A 320 -27.50 -6.86 5.21
CA ILE A 320 -26.20 -6.17 5.14
C ILE A 320 -25.08 -7.15 4.78
N ILE A 321 -24.98 -8.27 5.51
CA ILE A 321 -23.93 -9.26 5.31
C ILE A 321 -24.07 -9.94 3.94
N LYS A 322 -25.29 -10.28 3.53
CA LYS A 322 -25.58 -10.87 2.21
C LYS A 322 -25.04 -10.01 1.07
N ASN A 323 -25.11 -8.68 1.21
CA ASN A 323 -24.64 -7.73 0.21
C ASN A 323 -23.15 -7.35 0.37
N GLY A 324 -22.41 -7.99 1.27
CA GLY A 324 -20.97 -7.73 1.49
C GLY A 324 -20.67 -6.52 2.37
N GLY A 325 -21.67 -6.00 3.09
CA GLY A 325 -21.49 -4.97 4.11
C GLY A 325 -21.08 -5.57 5.45
N GLU A 326 -20.44 -4.75 6.27
CA GLU A 326 -20.04 -5.09 7.63
C GLU A 326 -20.67 -4.11 8.62
N ILE A 327 -21.27 -4.62 9.69
CA ILE A 327 -21.78 -3.77 10.77
C ILE A 327 -20.59 -3.33 11.60
N ASN A 328 -20.39 -2.02 11.69
CA ASN A 328 -19.36 -1.44 12.53
C ASN A 328 -19.82 -1.31 13.98
N ASN A 329 -21.03 -0.78 14.17
CA ASN A 329 -21.56 -0.54 15.50
C ASN A 329 -23.09 -0.43 15.49
N TYR A 330 -23.69 -0.69 16.65
CA TYR A 330 -25.06 -0.33 16.98
C TYR A 330 -25.04 0.90 17.88
N ILE A 331 -25.74 1.96 17.49
CA ILE A 331 -25.73 3.25 18.21
C ILE A 331 -27.17 3.54 18.63
N GLY A 332 -27.55 3.09 19.81
CA GLY A 332 -28.97 3.08 20.20
C GLY A 332 -29.76 2.12 19.30
N ASP A 333 -30.76 2.64 18.61
CA ASP A 333 -31.58 1.97 17.59
C ASP A 333 -31.01 2.09 16.17
N ALA A 334 -29.94 2.86 15.98
CA ALA A 334 -29.28 3.02 14.70
C ALA A 334 -28.25 1.92 14.40
N ILE A 335 -28.17 1.52 13.14
CA ILE A 335 -27.18 0.59 12.59
C ILE A 335 -26.19 1.39 11.74
N LEU A 336 -24.90 1.27 12.07
CA LEU A 336 -23.80 1.77 11.24
C LEU A 336 -23.19 0.61 10.45
N ALA A 337 -23.36 0.62 9.14
CA ALA A 337 -22.81 -0.36 8.23
C ALA A 337 -21.78 0.25 7.27
N ILE A 338 -20.78 -0.54 6.90
CA ILE A 338 -19.67 -0.13 6.05
C ILE A 338 -19.54 -1.12 4.89
N PHE A 339 -19.38 -0.57 3.70
CA PHE A 339 -19.07 -1.31 2.48
C PHE A 339 -17.73 -0.81 1.96
N GLY A 340 -16.86 -1.72 1.53
CA GLY A 340 -15.51 -1.37 1.10
C GLY A 340 -14.38 -1.81 2.03
N LEU A 341 -14.67 -2.37 3.21
CA LEU A 341 -13.65 -2.78 4.20
C LEU A 341 -12.83 -3.98 3.73
N LYS A 342 -13.48 -5.10 3.44
CA LYS A 342 -12.84 -6.25 2.80
C LYS A 342 -12.75 -6.00 1.29
N ASP A 343 -13.91 -5.81 0.65
CA ASP A 343 -14.03 -5.69 -0.80
C ASP A 343 -14.61 -4.33 -1.22
N SER A 344 -13.96 -3.66 -2.18
CA SER A 344 -14.39 -2.35 -2.71
C SER A 344 -15.23 -2.42 -4.00
N ARG A 345 -15.37 -3.61 -4.61
CA ARG A 345 -16.11 -3.80 -5.85
C ARG A 345 -17.60 -3.52 -5.66
N GLN A 346 -18.12 -2.59 -6.45
CA GLN A 346 -19.52 -2.17 -6.41
C GLN A 346 -20.01 -1.76 -5.01
N GLN A 347 -19.12 -1.37 -4.08
CA GLN A 347 -19.47 -1.10 -2.68
C GLN A 347 -20.64 -0.09 -2.52
N THR A 348 -20.69 0.94 -3.37
CA THR A 348 -21.79 1.92 -3.36
C THR A 348 -23.08 1.36 -3.91
N LEU A 349 -23.01 0.56 -4.97
CA LEU A 349 -24.18 -0.08 -5.56
C LEU A 349 -24.76 -1.15 -4.63
N ARG A 350 -23.89 -1.92 -3.96
CA ARG A 350 -24.24 -2.90 -2.92
C ARG A 350 -24.90 -2.24 -1.72
N ALA A 351 -24.37 -1.11 -1.25
CA ALA A 351 -25.03 -0.32 -0.20
C ALA A 351 -26.42 0.15 -0.64
N ALA A 352 -26.58 0.65 -1.87
CA ALA A 352 -27.89 1.05 -2.39
C ALA A 352 -28.86 -0.13 -2.51
N ASN A 353 -28.41 -1.29 -3.02
CA ASN A 353 -29.21 -2.50 -3.05
C ASN A 353 -29.62 -2.95 -1.64
N THR A 354 -28.69 -2.91 -0.70
CA THR A 354 -28.94 -3.26 0.71
C THR A 354 -30.02 -2.37 1.29
N ALA A 355 -29.95 -1.06 1.07
CA ALA A 355 -30.96 -0.12 1.55
C ALA A 355 -32.35 -0.47 0.98
N LEU A 356 -32.46 -0.72 -0.32
CA LEU A 356 -33.73 -1.10 -0.95
C LEU A 356 -34.26 -2.45 -0.43
N GLU A 357 -33.40 -3.44 -0.19
CA GLU A 357 -33.79 -4.73 0.42
C GLU A 357 -34.24 -4.55 1.88
N MET A 358 -33.54 -3.73 2.67
CA MET A 358 -33.92 -3.41 4.05
C MET A 358 -35.28 -2.71 4.11
N LEU A 359 -35.56 -1.77 3.20
CA LEU A 359 -36.86 -1.09 3.15
C LEU A 359 -38.01 -2.08 2.88
N ARG A 360 -37.82 -3.02 1.95
CA ARG A 360 -38.81 -4.08 1.65
C ARG A 360 -39.02 -5.00 2.85
N ALA A 361 -37.93 -5.49 3.44
CA ALA A 361 -38.01 -6.35 4.63
C ALA A 361 -38.65 -5.64 5.82
N MET A 362 -38.44 -4.32 5.96
CA MET A 362 -39.12 -3.51 6.97
C MET A 362 -40.62 -3.39 6.69
N ASP A 363 -41.04 -3.26 5.43
CA ASP A 363 -42.46 -3.22 5.09
C ASP A 363 -43.16 -4.55 5.45
N ASP A 364 -42.52 -5.69 5.17
CA ASP A 364 -43.01 -7.00 5.63
C ASP A 364 -43.04 -7.11 7.18
N PHE A 365 -42.01 -6.55 7.85
CA PHE A 365 -41.92 -6.59 9.30
C PHE A 365 -42.96 -5.70 9.99
N LYS A 366 -43.35 -4.58 9.39
CA LYS A 366 -44.43 -3.72 9.89
C LYS A 366 -45.76 -4.44 9.97
N ASP A 367 -46.09 -5.25 8.96
CA ASP A 367 -47.33 -6.02 8.95
C ASP A 367 -47.36 -7.01 10.12
N TYR A 368 -46.25 -7.68 10.37
CA TYR A 368 -46.08 -8.54 11.55
C TYR A 368 -46.26 -7.78 12.86
N LEU A 369 -45.60 -6.61 13.02
CA LEU A 369 -45.69 -5.81 14.24
C LEU A 369 -47.12 -5.30 14.47
N SER A 370 -47.79 -4.83 13.42
CA SER A 370 -49.17 -4.36 13.48
C SER A 370 -50.13 -5.47 13.90
N GLN A 371 -49.96 -6.69 13.40
CA GLN A 371 -50.81 -7.83 13.77
C GLN A 371 -50.55 -8.33 15.19
N ALA A 372 -49.28 -8.41 15.61
CA ALA A 372 -48.90 -8.98 16.90
C ALA A 372 -49.04 -7.98 18.06
N TYR A 373 -48.80 -6.69 17.81
CA TYR A 373 -48.70 -5.66 18.85
C TYR A 373 -49.60 -4.44 18.62
N GLY A 374 -50.34 -4.39 17.51
CA GLY A 374 -51.24 -3.27 17.18
C GLY A 374 -50.51 -1.96 16.86
N ARG A 375 -49.20 -2.01 16.63
CA ARG A 375 -48.31 -0.87 16.41
C ARG A 375 -47.14 -1.28 15.53
N ASP A 376 -46.54 -0.30 14.86
CA ASP A 376 -45.36 -0.49 14.03
C ASP A 376 -44.35 0.65 14.19
N PHE A 377 -43.24 0.55 13.46
CA PHE A 377 -42.29 1.62 13.23
C PHE A 377 -41.75 1.52 11.80
N ASP A 378 -41.00 2.52 11.35
CA ASP A 378 -40.34 2.50 10.04
C ASP A 378 -38.84 2.77 10.19
N ILE A 379 -38.09 2.71 9.11
CA ILE A 379 -36.66 3.05 9.08
C ILE A 379 -36.37 4.18 8.12
N ARG A 380 -35.24 4.84 8.36
CA ARG A 380 -34.62 5.83 7.48
C ARG A 380 -33.19 5.45 7.23
N ILE A 381 -32.75 5.60 5.98
CA ILE A 381 -31.44 5.17 5.53
C ILE A 381 -30.72 6.34 4.86
N GLY A 382 -29.48 6.58 5.27
CA GLY A 382 -28.57 7.55 4.65
C GLY A 382 -27.28 6.87 4.20
N VAL A 383 -26.91 7.08 2.93
CA VAL A 383 -25.66 6.52 2.37
C VAL A 383 -24.75 7.60 1.83
N HIS A 384 -23.46 7.50 2.15
CA HIS A 384 -22.43 8.38 1.66
C HIS A 384 -21.17 7.60 1.25
N TYR A 385 -20.47 8.10 0.23
CA TYR A 385 -19.16 7.59 -0.17
C TYR A 385 -18.11 8.66 0.04
N GLY A 386 -17.02 8.30 0.72
CA GLY A 386 -15.93 9.24 1.01
C GLY A 386 -14.73 8.61 1.70
N GLU A 387 -13.71 9.43 1.92
CA GLU A 387 -12.48 9.05 2.62
C GLU A 387 -12.77 8.89 4.12
N ALA A 388 -12.36 7.77 4.71
CA ALA A 388 -12.42 7.52 6.15
C ALA A 388 -11.11 6.90 6.64
N ILE A 389 -10.83 7.11 7.92
CA ILE A 389 -9.67 6.55 8.62
C ILE A 389 -10.15 5.32 9.39
N LEU A 390 -9.59 4.16 9.07
CA LEU A 390 -9.78 2.91 9.80
C LEU A 390 -8.79 2.87 10.94
N GLY A 391 -9.23 2.72 12.18
CA GLY A 391 -8.30 2.66 13.30
C GLY A 391 -8.93 2.10 14.55
N SER A 392 -8.09 1.65 15.47
CA SER A 392 -8.58 1.15 16.75
C SER A 392 -8.53 2.26 17.80
N VAL A 393 -9.68 2.57 18.39
CA VAL A 393 -9.84 3.61 19.43
C VAL A 393 -10.12 2.92 20.76
N GLY A 394 -9.46 3.39 21.82
CA GLY A 394 -9.56 2.82 23.16
C GLY A 394 -8.17 2.65 23.80
N SER A 395 -8.13 2.09 25.00
CA SER A 395 -6.91 1.84 25.76
C SER A 395 -6.92 0.41 26.29
N GLY A 396 -5.78 -0.27 26.29
CA GLY A 396 -5.68 -1.65 26.78
C GLY A 396 -6.60 -2.61 26.01
N GLU A 397 -7.38 -3.40 26.76
CA GLU A 397 -8.32 -4.39 26.22
C GLU A 397 -9.59 -3.76 25.63
N ASP A 398 -9.89 -2.50 25.93
CA ASP A 398 -11.07 -1.78 25.41
C ASP A 398 -10.86 -1.20 23.99
N LYS A 399 -9.77 -1.59 23.31
CA LYS A 399 -9.44 -1.09 21.96
C LYS A 399 -10.41 -1.68 20.94
N LYS A 400 -11.30 -0.86 20.38
CA LYS A 400 -12.26 -1.27 19.34
C LYS A 400 -11.87 -0.72 17.98
N PHE A 401 -11.93 -1.56 16.96
CA PHE A 401 -11.82 -1.12 15.56
C PHE A 401 -13.01 -0.22 15.20
N THR A 402 -12.74 0.94 14.65
CA THR A 402 -13.76 1.91 14.26
C THR A 402 -13.35 2.69 13.02
N ILE A 403 -14.33 3.34 12.40
CA ILE A 403 -14.10 4.27 11.31
C ILE A 403 -14.28 5.70 11.79
N ILE A 404 -13.34 6.56 11.42
CA ILE A 404 -13.29 7.95 11.84
C ILE A 404 -13.19 8.82 10.60
N GLY A 405 -14.00 9.86 10.53
CA GLY A 405 -13.91 10.83 9.46
C GLY A 405 -15.21 11.56 9.22
N ASP A 406 -15.12 12.61 8.42
CA ASP A 406 -16.27 13.41 8.02
C ASP A 406 -17.30 12.56 7.26
N THR A 407 -16.84 11.53 6.54
CA THR A 407 -17.69 10.56 5.83
C THR A 407 -18.76 9.93 6.73
N VAL A 408 -18.41 9.58 7.97
CA VAL A 408 -19.34 8.99 8.95
C VAL A 408 -20.40 10.02 9.37
N ASN A 409 -19.94 11.24 9.68
CA ASN A 409 -20.83 12.33 10.09
C ASN A 409 -21.78 12.74 8.98
N ILE A 410 -21.31 12.80 7.72
CA ILE A 410 -22.15 13.10 6.56
C ILE A 410 -23.22 12.02 6.38
N ALA A 411 -22.86 10.73 6.43
CA ALA A 411 -23.83 9.64 6.30
C ALA A 411 -24.94 9.70 7.37
N SER A 412 -24.58 9.94 8.64
CA SER A 412 -25.55 10.12 9.73
C SER A 412 -26.46 11.33 9.51
N ARG A 413 -25.92 12.44 9.00
CA ARG A 413 -26.74 13.63 8.69
C ARG A 413 -27.69 13.39 7.53
N ILE A 414 -27.27 12.64 6.51
CA ILE A 414 -28.12 12.27 5.37
C ILE A 414 -29.28 11.42 5.84
N GLU A 415 -29.03 10.45 6.73
CA GLU A 415 -30.09 9.66 7.37
C GLU A 415 -31.09 10.61 8.03
N ALA A 416 -30.63 11.50 8.93
CA ALA A 416 -31.50 12.40 9.68
C ALA A 416 -32.37 13.31 8.78
N ILE A 417 -31.84 13.73 7.62
CA ILE A 417 -32.55 14.59 6.66
C ILE A 417 -33.78 13.89 6.07
N ASN A 418 -33.83 12.57 6.02
CA ASN A 418 -35.03 11.84 5.60
C ASN A 418 -36.27 12.26 6.40
N LYS A 419 -36.10 12.68 7.67
CA LYS A 419 -37.19 13.21 8.49
C LYS A 419 -37.80 14.48 7.91
N GLU A 420 -36.95 15.43 7.52
CA GLU A 420 -37.36 16.74 7.00
C GLU A 420 -37.85 16.63 5.54
N ALA A 421 -37.22 15.76 4.75
CA ALA A 421 -37.56 15.52 3.36
C ALA A 421 -38.80 14.62 3.16
N GLY A 422 -39.25 13.92 4.21
CA GLY A 422 -40.36 12.96 4.12
C GLY A 422 -40.00 11.69 3.33
N THR A 423 -38.71 11.38 3.18
CA THR A 423 -38.20 10.23 2.44
C THR A 423 -37.82 9.07 3.38
N ARG A 424 -37.55 7.89 2.81
CA ARG A 424 -37.02 6.72 3.56
C ARG A 424 -35.55 6.45 3.27
N PHE A 425 -35.06 6.78 2.08
CA PHE A 425 -33.70 6.50 1.66
C PHE A 425 -33.13 7.63 0.82
N LEU A 426 -32.00 8.18 1.28
CA LEU A 426 -31.25 9.22 0.59
C LEU A 426 -29.78 8.82 0.44
N ILE A 427 -29.19 9.19 -0.70
CA ILE A 427 -27.76 9.08 -0.94
C ILE A 427 -27.15 10.45 -1.25
N SER A 428 -25.89 10.65 -0.88
CA SER A 428 -25.15 11.85 -1.29
C SER A 428 -24.93 11.90 -2.80
N ASP A 429 -24.81 13.10 -3.36
CA ASP A 429 -24.41 13.33 -4.77
C ASP A 429 -23.17 12.53 -5.20
N VAL A 430 -22.14 12.51 -4.36
CA VAL A 430 -20.90 11.75 -4.60
C VAL A 430 -21.16 10.24 -4.70
N ALA A 431 -22.10 9.72 -3.92
CA ALA A 431 -22.49 8.31 -4.00
C ALA A 431 -23.33 8.05 -5.26
N TYR A 432 -24.25 8.96 -5.60
CA TYR A 432 -25.08 8.88 -6.80
C TYR A 432 -24.25 8.84 -8.08
N GLU A 433 -23.26 9.74 -8.24
CA GLU A 433 -22.42 9.78 -9.43
C GLU A 433 -21.68 8.46 -9.71
N ARG A 434 -21.41 7.64 -8.68
CA ARG A 434 -20.78 6.32 -8.83
C ARG A 434 -21.74 5.23 -9.32
N ILE A 435 -23.04 5.42 -9.16
CA ILE A 435 -24.06 4.39 -9.42
C ILE A 435 -25.19 4.86 -10.32
N LYS A 436 -25.13 6.08 -10.86
CA LYS A 436 -26.20 6.74 -11.63
C LYS A 436 -26.76 5.90 -12.78
N ASP A 437 -25.91 5.09 -13.41
CA ASP A 437 -26.32 4.24 -14.53
C ASP A 437 -27.05 2.96 -14.08
N ALA A 438 -27.10 2.68 -12.77
CA ALA A 438 -27.62 1.46 -12.19
C ALA A 438 -28.76 1.69 -11.19
N VAL A 439 -29.18 2.94 -10.96
CA VAL A 439 -30.24 3.27 -10.00
C VAL A 439 -31.27 4.21 -10.61
N ASP A 440 -32.52 4.05 -10.16
CA ASP A 440 -33.60 4.98 -10.46
C ASP A 440 -33.74 5.97 -9.30
N VAL A 441 -33.76 7.26 -9.63
CA VAL A 441 -33.93 8.35 -8.66
C VAL A 441 -35.31 8.96 -8.82
N ARG A 442 -36.08 8.99 -7.73
CA ARG A 442 -37.42 9.56 -7.70
C ARG A 442 -37.39 11.08 -7.59
N ASN A 443 -36.51 11.61 -6.75
CA ASN A 443 -36.40 13.02 -6.46
C ASN A 443 -35.00 13.38 -5.95
N PHE A 444 -34.70 14.68 -5.87
CA PHE A 444 -33.49 15.19 -5.22
C PHE A 444 -33.83 16.30 -4.22
N VAL A 445 -33.02 16.39 -3.17
CA VAL A 445 -33.14 17.40 -2.12
C VAL A 445 -31.84 18.19 -2.05
N ARG A 446 -31.93 19.52 -2.08
CA ARG A 446 -30.76 20.40 -1.95
C ARG A 446 -30.90 21.29 -0.73
N LEU A 447 -30.01 21.11 0.24
CA LEU A 447 -30.06 21.84 1.51
C LEU A 447 -28.67 22.08 2.09
N LYS A 448 -28.56 22.94 3.10
CA LYS A 448 -27.33 23.08 3.89
C LYS A 448 -27.32 22.04 5.00
N LEU A 449 -26.26 21.26 5.11
CA LEU A 449 -26.07 20.41 6.29
C LEU A 449 -25.89 21.31 7.52
N ARG A 450 -26.57 20.98 8.63
CA ARG A 450 -26.45 21.73 9.89
C ARG A 450 -24.98 21.82 10.34
N GLY A 451 -24.40 23.02 10.37
CA GLY A 451 -22.98 23.22 10.69
C GLY A 451 -22.00 23.11 9.52
N SER A 452 -22.49 23.08 8.27
CA SER A 452 -21.69 23.26 7.05
C SER A 452 -22.13 24.52 6.30
N SER A 453 -21.18 25.21 5.67
CA SER A 453 -21.45 26.37 4.80
C SER A 453 -21.94 25.98 3.40
N ASN A 454 -21.68 24.74 2.96
CA ASN A 454 -21.94 24.28 1.60
C ASN A 454 -23.31 23.59 1.47
N LEU A 455 -23.99 23.85 0.36
CA LEU A 455 -25.18 23.11 -0.05
C LEU A 455 -24.78 21.69 -0.48
N ILE A 456 -25.49 20.68 0.03
CA ILE A 456 -25.39 19.30 -0.43
C ILE A 456 -26.63 18.96 -1.26
N THR A 457 -26.42 18.20 -2.33
CA THR A 457 -27.48 17.54 -3.10
C THR A 457 -27.59 16.09 -2.65
N LEU A 458 -28.80 15.65 -2.34
CA LEU A 458 -29.14 14.28 -1.96
C LEU A 458 -30.14 13.73 -2.96
N HIS A 459 -30.05 12.43 -3.25
CA HIS A 459 -30.90 11.75 -4.22
C HIS A 459 -31.73 10.67 -3.52
N GLU A 460 -33.03 10.68 -3.74
CA GLU A 460 -33.97 9.65 -3.28
C GLU A 460 -33.97 8.49 -4.27
N VAL A 461 -33.31 7.41 -3.90
CA VAL A 461 -33.22 6.22 -4.76
C VAL A 461 -34.47 5.36 -4.55
N SER A 462 -35.18 5.08 -5.64
CA SER A 462 -36.41 4.27 -5.63
C SER A 462 -36.22 2.87 -6.22
N GLY A 463 -35.19 2.68 -7.05
CA GLY A 463 -34.99 1.46 -7.81
C GLY A 463 -33.53 1.20 -8.10
N LEU A 464 -33.24 -0.04 -8.47
CA LEU A 464 -31.92 -0.50 -8.87
C LEU A 464 -32.06 -1.48 -10.04
N ASN A 465 -31.26 -1.27 -11.07
CA ASN A 465 -31.13 -2.20 -12.18
C ASN A 465 -30.30 -3.41 -11.73
N LYS A 466 -30.98 -4.52 -11.43
CA LYS A 466 -30.36 -5.74 -10.90
C LYS A 466 -29.39 -6.39 -11.88
N ASP A 467 -29.53 -6.20 -13.18
CA ASP A 467 -28.63 -6.77 -14.18
C ASP A 467 -27.21 -6.20 -14.06
N LYS A 468 -27.07 -5.03 -13.44
CA LYS A 468 -25.77 -4.40 -13.16
C LYS A 468 -25.16 -4.84 -11.83
N LEU A 469 -25.92 -5.50 -10.95
CA LEU A 469 -25.43 -5.94 -9.64
C LEU A 469 -24.89 -7.38 -9.75
N ILE A 470 -23.61 -7.55 -9.47
CA ILE A 470 -22.99 -8.88 -9.39
C ILE A 470 -23.36 -9.48 -8.03
N ASP A 471 -23.75 -10.76 -7.94
CA ASP A 471 -23.99 -11.39 -6.63
C ASP A 471 -22.72 -11.29 -5.76
N HIS A 472 -22.87 -11.06 -4.47
CA HIS A 472 -21.74 -11.08 -3.55
C HIS A 472 -21.06 -12.46 -3.50
N SER A 473 -21.85 -13.54 -3.62
CA SER A 473 -21.34 -14.91 -3.67
C SER A 473 -20.48 -15.16 -4.91
N ASP A 474 -20.89 -14.62 -6.07
CA ASP A 474 -20.14 -14.61 -7.32
C ASP A 474 -18.85 -13.76 -7.26
N ILE A 475 -18.66 -12.93 -6.23
CA ILE A 475 -17.34 -12.32 -6.02
C ILE A 475 -16.36 -13.28 -5.34
N LYS A 476 -16.86 -14.32 -4.65
CA LYS A 476 -16.00 -15.37 -4.10
C LYS A 476 -15.71 -16.49 -5.09
N VAL A 477 -16.43 -16.55 -6.21
CA VAL A 477 -16.27 -17.64 -7.19
C VAL A 477 -16.11 -17.04 -8.57
N LYS A 478 -15.08 -17.44 -9.31
CA LYS A 478 -14.86 -16.98 -10.69
C LYS A 478 -14.63 -18.15 -11.62
N GLU A 479 -15.05 -18.00 -12.87
CA GLU A 479 -14.62 -18.90 -13.94
C GLU A 479 -13.45 -18.28 -14.71
N ILE A 480 -12.36 -19.01 -14.81
CA ILE A 480 -11.17 -18.62 -15.57
C ILE A 480 -10.72 -19.86 -16.34
N ASP A 481 -10.67 -19.76 -17.66
CA ASP A 481 -10.24 -20.83 -18.58
C ASP A 481 -10.98 -22.16 -18.37
N GLY A 482 -12.29 -22.11 -18.09
CA GLY A 482 -13.14 -23.30 -17.86
C GLY A 482 -13.04 -23.90 -16.45
N ASN A 483 -12.20 -23.34 -15.57
CA ASN A 483 -12.06 -23.76 -14.18
C ASN A 483 -12.78 -22.81 -13.24
N THR A 484 -13.42 -23.36 -12.21
CA THR A 484 -14.01 -22.58 -11.12
C THR A 484 -12.96 -22.27 -10.05
N TRP A 485 -12.80 -21.02 -9.68
CA TRP A 485 -11.84 -20.51 -8.69
C TRP A 485 -12.56 -19.91 -7.50
N ILE A 486 -12.08 -20.19 -6.29
CA ILE A 486 -12.64 -19.71 -5.03
C ILE A 486 -11.68 -18.70 -4.42
N ARG A 487 -12.18 -17.52 -4.10
CA ARG A 487 -11.47 -16.46 -3.39
C ARG A 487 -11.22 -16.85 -1.94
N THR A 488 -9.98 -16.76 -1.50
CA THR A 488 -9.56 -17.10 -0.13
C THR A 488 -9.22 -15.83 0.67
N LEU A 489 -7.97 -15.62 1.05
CA LEU A 489 -7.48 -14.49 1.83
C LEU A 489 -6.95 -13.37 0.91
N PRO A 490 -6.96 -12.10 1.35
CA PRO A 490 -6.18 -11.06 0.70
C PRO A 490 -4.69 -11.43 0.65
N ILE A 491 -4.01 -11.06 -0.43
CA ILE A 491 -2.56 -11.31 -0.58
C ILE A 491 -1.78 -10.63 0.55
N SER A 492 -2.24 -9.47 1.01
CA SER A 492 -1.64 -8.72 2.13
C SER A 492 -1.77 -9.41 3.49
N GLU A 493 -2.63 -10.43 3.61
CA GLU A 493 -2.81 -11.19 4.85
C GLU A 493 -1.95 -12.46 4.89
N LEU A 494 -1.10 -12.74 3.90
CA LEU A 494 -0.21 -13.89 3.91
C LEU A 494 1.23 -13.46 3.63
N ASP A 495 1.98 -13.18 4.69
CA ASP A 495 3.38 -12.74 4.60
C ASP A 495 4.29 -13.85 4.05
N VAL A 496 5.45 -13.48 3.47
CA VAL A 496 6.44 -14.46 3.00
C VAL A 496 6.98 -15.26 4.20
N GLY A 497 6.98 -16.58 4.08
CA GLY A 497 7.30 -17.53 5.14
C GLY A 497 6.12 -17.87 6.06
N GLU A 498 4.94 -17.33 5.79
CA GLU A 498 3.72 -17.60 6.56
C GLU A 498 2.88 -18.70 5.92
N LYS A 499 2.10 -19.39 6.75
CA LYS A 499 1.01 -20.26 6.33
C LYS A 499 -0.27 -19.92 7.10
N LYS A 500 -1.41 -19.94 6.41
CA LYS A 500 -2.73 -19.68 7.01
C LYS A 500 -3.77 -20.70 6.57
N LYS A 501 -4.67 -21.02 7.49
CA LYS A 501 -5.82 -21.89 7.22
C LYS A 501 -6.92 -21.12 6.51
N PHE A 502 -7.61 -21.82 5.62
CA PHE A 502 -8.80 -21.37 4.93
C PHE A 502 -9.80 -22.51 4.84
N GLU A 503 -11.06 -22.27 5.19
CA GLU A 503 -12.11 -23.30 5.15
C GLU A 503 -13.12 -22.99 4.05
N TYR A 504 -13.50 -24.00 3.27
CA TYR A 504 -14.55 -23.89 2.26
C TYR A 504 -15.24 -25.25 2.03
N ASP A 505 -16.58 -25.23 1.99
CA ASP A 505 -17.44 -26.42 1.80
C ASP A 505 -17.11 -27.60 2.76
N GLY A 506 -16.78 -27.28 4.01
CA GLY A 506 -16.43 -28.26 5.05
C GLY A 506 -15.04 -28.89 4.90
N LYS A 507 -14.20 -28.40 3.98
CA LYS A 507 -12.79 -28.77 3.83
C LYS A 507 -11.87 -27.66 4.31
N GLU A 508 -10.76 -28.04 4.94
CA GLU A 508 -9.69 -27.13 5.32
C GLU A 508 -8.55 -27.15 4.29
N PHE A 509 -8.09 -25.97 3.93
CA PHE A 509 -6.95 -25.71 3.06
C PHE A 509 -5.89 -24.94 3.82
N LEU A 510 -4.64 -25.18 3.48
CA LEU A 510 -3.50 -24.44 4.01
C LEU A 510 -2.87 -23.63 2.87
N LEU A 511 -2.93 -22.31 2.98
CA LEU A 511 -2.27 -21.37 2.09
C LEU A 511 -0.87 -21.12 2.63
N ILE A 512 0.15 -21.25 1.79
CA ILE A 512 1.57 -21.14 2.14
C ILE A 512 2.22 -20.14 1.20
N ASN A 513 2.89 -19.12 1.74
CA ASN A 513 3.66 -18.17 0.93
C ASN A 513 5.15 -18.40 1.11
N GLN A 514 5.82 -18.91 0.08
CA GLN A 514 7.27 -19.14 0.09
C GLN A 514 7.85 -18.81 -1.29
N GLU A 515 8.06 -17.51 -1.53
CA GLU A 515 8.44 -16.97 -2.84
C GLU A 515 7.42 -17.34 -3.93
N GLY A 516 6.14 -17.28 -3.55
CA GLY A 516 4.99 -17.72 -4.34
C GLY A 516 3.91 -18.29 -3.42
N ILE A 517 2.64 -18.19 -3.82
CA ILE A 517 1.50 -18.65 -3.02
C ILE A 517 1.09 -20.04 -3.47
N PHE A 518 1.10 -20.99 -2.54
CA PHE A 518 0.71 -22.38 -2.74
C PHE A 518 -0.47 -22.71 -1.84
N ALA A 519 -1.30 -23.66 -2.27
CA ALA A 519 -2.40 -24.17 -1.46
C ALA A 519 -2.36 -25.69 -1.44
N ILE A 520 -2.60 -26.28 -0.28
CA ILE A 520 -2.75 -27.73 -0.10
C ILE A 520 -4.01 -28.00 0.70
N GLU A 521 -4.59 -29.20 0.58
CA GLU A 521 -5.55 -29.65 1.60
C GLU A 521 -4.81 -29.78 2.95
N ASN A 522 -5.42 -29.34 4.05
CA ASN A 522 -4.82 -29.37 5.38
C ASN A 522 -4.87 -30.78 6.00
N ILE A 523 -4.47 -31.79 5.23
CA ILE A 523 -4.61 -33.20 5.58
C ILE A 523 -3.33 -33.92 5.15
N CYS A 524 -2.67 -34.57 6.11
CA CYS A 524 -1.53 -35.44 5.87
C CYS A 524 -2.01 -36.76 5.24
N PRO A 525 -1.54 -37.13 4.03
CA PRO A 525 -1.99 -38.36 3.35
C PRO A 525 -1.73 -39.65 4.12
N HIS A 526 -0.76 -39.66 5.05
CA HIS A 526 -0.42 -40.85 5.83
C HIS A 526 -1.55 -41.31 6.78
N MET A 527 -2.16 -40.38 7.53
CA MET A 527 -3.12 -40.70 8.61
C MET A 527 -4.29 -39.71 8.70
N ASN A 528 -4.50 -38.91 7.66
CA ASN A 528 -5.52 -37.85 7.61
C ASN A 528 -5.47 -36.87 8.79
N LEU A 529 -4.25 -36.52 9.22
CA LEU A 529 -4.03 -35.58 10.33
C LEU A 529 -3.74 -34.16 9.83
N PRO A 530 -4.10 -33.11 10.60
CA PRO A 530 -3.83 -31.73 10.23
C PRO A 530 -2.34 -31.43 10.02
N LEU A 531 -2.02 -30.61 9.01
CA LEU A 531 -0.67 -30.16 8.68
C LEU A 531 -0.40 -28.72 9.12
N ASP A 532 -1.38 -28.01 9.65
CA ASP A 532 -1.36 -26.58 9.98
C ASP A 532 -0.34 -26.19 11.05
N ILE A 533 0.07 -27.12 11.91
CA ILE A 533 1.16 -26.90 12.88
C ILE A 533 2.52 -27.42 12.36
N GLY A 534 2.56 -28.03 11.17
CA GLY A 534 3.76 -28.53 10.52
C GLY A 534 4.75 -27.43 10.18
N GLN A 535 6.05 -27.73 10.29
CA GLN A 535 7.10 -26.79 9.91
C GLN A 535 7.27 -26.78 8.39
N ILE A 536 7.34 -25.58 7.80
CA ILE A 536 7.75 -25.42 6.41
C ILE A 536 9.26 -25.26 6.34
N THR A 537 9.87 -25.81 5.32
CA THR A 537 11.33 -25.76 5.11
C THR A 537 11.68 -24.84 3.95
N ASP A 538 12.93 -24.36 3.90
CA ASP A 538 13.43 -23.54 2.78
C ASP A 538 13.40 -24.27 1.42
N GLU A 539 13.32 -25.61 1.43
CA GLU A 539 13.24 -26.45 0.24
C GLU A 539 11.82 -26.55 -0.35
N GLY A 540 10.84 -25.86 0.25
CA GLY A 540 9.46 -25.88 -0.20
C GLY A 540 8.71 -27.15 0.18
N THR A 541 9.03 -27.70 1.36
CA THR A 541 8.35 -28.87 1.93
C THR A 541 7.64 -28.51 3.24
N ILE A 542 6.67 -29.33 3.62
CA ILE A 542 6.00 -29.28 4.90
C ILE A 542 6.21 -30.61 5.64
N LEU A 543 6.65 -30.50 6.88
CA LEU A 543 6.84 -31.63 7.79
C LEU A 543 5.53 -31.92 8.52
N CYS A 544 5.08 -33.16 8.49
CA CYS A 544 3.97 -33.59 9.33
C CYS A 544 4.42 -33.56 10.81
N PRO A 545 3.69 -32.89 11.69
CA PRO A 545 4.08 -32.72 13.10
C PRO A 545 3.91 -34.00 13.93
N TYR A 546 3.13 -34.97 13.44
CA TYR A 546 2.77 -36.18 14.16
C TYR A 546 3.62 -37.39 13.76
N HIS A 547 4.07 -37.41 12.51
CA HIS A 547 4.82 -38.50 11.92
C HIS A 547 5.89 -37.87 11.06
N ASN A 548 7.11 -38.43 11.04
CA ASN A 548 8.28 -37.84 10.38
C ASN A 548 8.21 -37.91 8.83
N SER A 549 7.03 -37.66 8.27
CA SER A 549 6.73 -37.56 6.85
C SER A 549 6.90 -36.11 6.39
N GLU A 550 7.39 -35.95 5.17
CA GLU A 550 7.73 -34.66 4.59
C GLU A 550 7.21 -34.63 3.16
N PHE A 551 6.52 -33.55 2.80
CA PHE A 551 5.83 -33.43 1.52
C PHE A 551 6.19 -32.12 0.84
N CYS A 552 6.41 -32.14 -0.47
CA CYS A 552 6.56 -30.92 -1.25
C CYS A 552 5.19 -30.28 -1.48
N PHE A 553 4.93 -29.10 -0.92
CA PHE A 553 3.65 -28.41 -1.12
C PHE A 553 3.54 -27.73 -2.50
N ARG A 554 4.63 -27.72 -3.29
CA ARG A 554 4.64 -27.20 -4.67
C ARG A 554 4.17 -28.23 -5.69
N SER A 555 4.55 -29.50 -5.50
CA SER A 555 4.31 -30.59 -6.46
C SER A 555 3.45 -31.74 -5.93
N GLY A 556 3.29 -31.84 -4.61
CA GLY A 556 2.64 -32.98 -3.94
C GLY A 556 3.59 -34.15 -3.69
N GLU A 557 4.84 -34.09 -4.13
CA GLU A 557 5.82 -35.18 -4.03
C GLU A 557 6.14 -35.52 -2.56
N VAL A 558 6.15 -36.82 -2.25
CA VAL A 558 6.59 -37.32 -0.95
C VAL A 558 8.12 -37.26 -0.88
N ARG A 559 8.67 -36.53 0.08
CA ARG A 559 10.12 -36.46 0.35
C ARG A 559 10.56 -37.45 1.42
N LYS A 560 9.72 -37.65 2.44
CA LYS A 560 9.89 -38.67 3.46
C LYS A 560 8.54 -39.26 3.82
N TRP A 561 8.51 -40.56 4.09
CA TRP A 561 7.33 -41.25 4.58
C TRP A 561 7.68 -41.91 5.90
N VAL A 562 7.20 -41.33 7.02
CA VAL A 562 7.46 -41.83 8.39
C VAL A 562 8.97 -42.01 8.65
N GLY A 563 9.78 -41.06 8.17
CA GLY A 563 11.24 -41.06 8.32
C GLY A 563 12.02 -41.91 7.30
N LEU A 564 11.34 -42.67 6.45
CA LEU A 564 11.96 -43.48 5.39
C LEU A 564 11.98 -42.76 4.04
N GLN A 565 12.89 -43.17 3.16
CA GLN A 565 12.94 -42.65 1.79
C GLN A 565 11.82 -43.28 0.95
N PRO A 566 11.13 -42.52 0.07
CA PRO A 566 10.00 -43.05 -0.71
C PRO A 566 10.32 -44.32 -1.52
N LYS A 567 11.55 -44.45 -2.02
CA LYS A 567 12.02 -45.64 -2.75
C LYS A 567 12.02 -46.93 -1.91
N GLU A 568 11.98 -46.82 -0.60
CA GLU A 568 11.99 -47.95 0.35
C GLU A 568 10.56 -48.42 0.68
N VAL A 569 9.54 -47.60 0.40
CA VAL A 569 8.14 -47.79 0.85
C VAL A 569 7.12 -47.48 -0.25
N GLU A 570 7.53 -47.60 -1.52
CA GLU A 570 6.83 -47.07 -2.72
C GLU A 570 5.36 -47.50 -2.86
N LYS A 571 4.94 -48.62 -2.24
CA LYS A 571 3.54 -49.11 -2.24
C LYS A 571 2.61 -48.43 -1.22
N GLU A 572 3.14 -47.66 -0.28
CA GLU A 572 2.37 -47.03 0.82
C GLU A 572 2.34 -45.49 0.74
N CYS A 573 3.10 -44.89 -0.17
CA CYS A 573 3.25 -43.43 -0.24
C CYS A 573 2.11 -42.79 -1.05
N GLU A 574 1.24 -42.04 -0.38
CA GLU A 574 0.25 -41.18 -1.05
C GLU A 574 0.77 -39.74 -1.17
N PRO A 575 0.62 -39.09 -2.34
CA PRO A 575 1.07 -37.71 -2.53
C PRO A 575 0.19 -36.72 -1.78
N LEU A 576 0.75 -35.55 -1.47
CA LEU A 576 0.01 -34.45 -0.88
C LEU A 576 -0.89 -33.77 -1.92
N THR A 577 -2.16 -33.57 -1.59
CA THR A 577 -3.11 -32.86 -2.46
C THR A 577 -2.75 -31.37 -2.55
N VAL A 578 -2.18 -30.97 -3.69
CA VAL A 578 -1.90 -29.56 -4.02
C VAL A 578 -3.06 -28.98 -4.81
N ILE A 579 -3.49 -27.78 -4.43
CA ILE A 579 -4.55 -27.03 -5.08
C ILE A 579 -3.93 -25.88 -5.88
N SER A 580 -4.33 -25.73 -7.14
CA SER A 580 -3.86 -24.63 -7.97
C SER A 580 -4.26 -23.28 -7.39
N THR A 581 -3.31 -22.34 -7.39
CA THR A 581 -3.48 -21.00 -6.85
C THR A 581 -3.35 -19.94 -7.94
N GLN A 582 -4.05 -18.83 -7.78
CA GLN A 582 -3.90 -17.64 -8.63
C GLN A 582 -4.04 -16.37 -7.80
N GLU A 583 -3.30 -15.33 -8.18
CA GLU A 583 -3.39 -14.00 -7.59
C GLU A 583 -4.20 -13.08 -8.52
N SER A 584 -5.32 -12.55 -8.02
CA SER A 584 -6.19 -11.65 -8.79
C SER A 584 -7.00 -10.75 -7.86
N ASP A 585 -7.21 -9.50 -8.26
CA ASP A 585 -7.97 -8.49 -7.49
C ASP A 585 -7.49 -8.29 -6.04
N SER A 586 -6.18 -8.41 -5.78
CA SER A 586 -5.58 -8.35 -4.43
C SER A 586 -5.94 -9.52 -3.51
N TYR A 587 -6.52 -10.60 -4.05
CA TYR A 587 -6.84 -11.82 -3.33
C TYR A 587 -6.10 -13.03 -3.89
N ILE A 588 -5.93 -14.02 -3.01
CA ILE A 588 -5.55 -15.38 -3.35
C ILE A 588 -6.81 -16.12 -3.79
N TRP A 589 -6.68 -16.89 -4.86
CA TRP A 589 -7.73 -17.75 -5.39
C TRP A 589 -7.22 -19.17 -5.42
N ILE A 590 -8.03 -20.13 -4.98
CA ILE A 590 -7.74 -21.56 -5.11
C ILE A 590 -8.71 -22.17 -6.12
N GLN A 591 -8.24 -23.07 -6.97
CA GLN A 591 -9.12 -23.79 -7.87
C GLN A 591 -10.06 -24.67 -7.04
N LYS A 592 -11.36 -24.65 -7.35
CA LYS A 592 -12.36 -25.49 -6.70
C LYS A 592 -11.96 -26.95 -6.91
N PRO A 593 -11.75 -27.74 -5.84
CA PRO A 593 -11.45 -29.15 -5.98
C PRO A 593 -12.62 -29.85 -6.67
N GLU A 594 -12.35 -30.68 -7.67
CA GLU A 594 -13.38 -31.53 -8.27
C GLU A 594 -13.96 -32.43 -7.18
N ARG A 595 -15.29 -32.51 -7.08
CA ARG A 595 -15.94 -33.53 -6.26
C ARG A 595 -15.56 -34.88 -6.87
N GLN A 596 -14.69 -35.64 -6.23
CA GLN A 596 -14.59 -37.07 -6.52
C GLN A 596 -16.00 -37.64 -6.32
N GLY A 597 -16.58 -38.13 -7.42
CA GLY A 597 -17.90 -38.74 -7.42
C GLY A 597 -17.93 -39.83 -6.36
N THR A 598 -18.94 -39.77 -5.50
CA THR A 598 -19.31 -40.88 -4.62
C THR A 598 -19.65 -42.05 -5.54
N ILE A 599 -18.77 -43.05 -5.61
CA ILE A 599 -19.07 -44.36 -6.19
C ILE A 599 -19.90 -45.14 -5.18
#